data_AF-A0A0K0DBY2-F1
#
_entry.id   AF-A0A0K0DBY2-F1
#
_cell.length_a   1.000
_cell.length_b   1.000
_cell.length_c   1.000
_cell.angle_alpha   90.00
_cell.angle_beta   90.00
_cell.angle_gamma   90.00
#
_symmetry.space_group_name_H-M   'P 1'
#
loop_
_entity.id
_entity.type
_entity.pdbx_description
1 polymer ?
#
loop_
_entity_poly.entity_id
_entity_poly.type
_entity_poly.pdbx_seq_one_letter_code
_entity_poly.pdbx_strand_id
1 'polypeptide(L)'
;MYYCVVFVSLVAIARCMSPYPWKSLKKPPLKHPVILIPGDGGSQLEANLTGKPAVVHYLCAKKTDDYFDLWLNLELFVVVIIDCWVDNMMLVFNSTTGLSSNMPGVDIRVPGFGGTNTIEWLDKSKASPGLYFFTLVEQMVSWGYSRGKNLLGAPFDWRKSPNELHLYFDLLKTTIETTYRYNGHTKVITLGHSMGNPIILYFFNHIVDQEWKDKYIESHISLAAPWGGSAQIVRLFASGYNMNYYRVLLPPSKLRAMQRSFTSSAFLFPSTAVWNHTDILASADDKNYTVANVKEFFYDIKYPMGWEQYKVAGQLNGNLSAPGVKLHCLYGIGIETPKQFSWTKGYFPDYPPNVSNEDGDGTVNRRSSEVCRRWNETNNQGKPVSWIRELHVVQAFVYKSSFDKITYKVYSFLDELTRG
;
A
#
# COMPACT_ATOMS: atom_id res chain seq x y z
N MET A 1 37.32 39.50 31.20
CA MET A 1 37.32 39.91 29.79
C MET A 1 37.02 38.65 28.97
N TYR A 2 35.88 38.45 28.33
CA TYR A 2 34.85 39.36 27.85
C TYR A 2 33.45 38.79 28.07
N TYR A 3 32.57 39.72 28.42
CA TYR A 3 31.11 39.62 28.49
C TYR A 3 30.51 39.94 27.10
N CYS A 4 29.23 39.56 26.94
CA CYS A 4 28.20 40.23 26.11
C CYS A 4 28.22 40.03 24.58
N VAL A 5 27.09 40.00 23.85
CA VAL A 5 25.64 39.92 24.17
C VAL A 5 24.90 39.60 22.86
N VAL A 6 23.82 38.83 23.01
CA VAL A 6 22.65 38.64 22.13
C VAL A 6 22.24 39.92 21.38
N PHE A 7 21.83 39.84 20.10
CA PHE A 7 20.66 40.54 19.50
C PHE A 7 20.81 40.66 17.96
N VAL A 8 20.19 39.73 17.21
CA VAL A 8 19.66 40.03 15.87
C VAL A 8 18.29 39.34 15.72
N SER A 9 17.28 40.14 16.03
CA SER A 9 15.92 40.21 15.46
C SER A 9 15.06 38.95 15.33
N LEU A 10 14.19 38.79 16.34
CA LEU A 10 12.92 38.06 16.38
C LEU A 10 11.86 38.46 15.31
N VAL A 11 12.24 39.13 14.21
CA VAL A 11 11.28 39.65 13.21
C VAL A 11 11.31 38.84 11.89
N ALA A 12 12.27 37.94 11.70
CA ALA A 12 12.37 37.13 10.47
C ALA A 12 11.75 35.71 10.58
N ILE A 13 11.37 35.24 11.76
CA ILE A 13 10.79 33.90 11.96
C ILE A 13 9.25 33.90 11.88
N ALA A 14 8.61 35.08 11.88
CA ALA A 14 7.15 35.21 11.88
C ALA A 14 6.48 35.24 10.48
N ARG A 15 7.18 34.87 9.39
CA ARG A 15 6.62 34.96 8.02
C ARG A 15 6.55 33.66 7.20
N CYS A 16 6.77 32.49 7.81
CA CYS A 16 6.47 31.19 7.17
C CYS A 16 5.40 30.34 7.88
N MET A 17 4.68 30.91 8.84
CA MET A 17 3.46 30.31 9.39
C MET A 17 2.29 31.23 9.09
N SER A 18 1.93 31.35 7.81
CA SER A 18 0.56 31.75 7.48
C SER A 18 -0.29 30.50 7.67
N PRO A 19 -1.13 30.39 8.72
CA PRO A 19 -2.20 29.41 8.68
C PRO A 19 -3.06 29.81 7.48
N TYR A 20 -3.12 28.94 6.47
CA TYR A 20 -4.23 29.03 5.53
C TYR A 20 -5.49 29.20 6.36
N PRO A 21 -6.35 30.21 6.12
CA PRO A 21 -7.54 30.39 6.91
C PRO A 21 -8.38 29.14 6.68
N TRP A 22 -8.40 28.26 7.68
CA TRP A 22 -9.35 27.17 7.77
C TRP A 22 -10.71 27.87 7.85
N LYS A 23 -11.37 28.06 6.71
CA LYS A 23 -12.82 28.25 6.72
C LYS A 23 -13.33 27.08 7.54
N SER A 24 -13.98 27.35 8.67
CA SER A 24 -14.61 26.32 9.46
C SER A 24 -15.52 25.54 8.53
N LEU A 25 -15.06 24.38 8.05
CA LEU A 25 -15.87 23.51 7.23
C LEU A 25 -17.05 23.15 8.13
N LYS A 26 -18.25 23.58 7.75
CA LYS A 26 -19.47 23.23 8.49
C LYS A 26 -19.49 21.71 8.61
N LYS A 27 -19.60 21.17 9.83
CA LYS A 27 -19.65 19.72 10.05
C LYS A 27 -20.62 19.10 9.04
N PRO A 28 -20.14 18.26 8.10
CA PRO A 28 -21.00 17.68 7.09
C PRO A 28 -22.01 16.78 7.82
N PRO A 29 -23.26 16.67 7.35
CA PRO A 29 -24.17 15.68 7.89
C PRO A 29 -23.59 14.29 7.59
N LEU A 30 -23.03 13.63 8.60
CA LEU A 30 -22.45 12.29 8.44
C LEU A 30 -23.53 11.29 8.03
N LYS A 31 -23.65 11.02 6.72
CA LYS A 31 -24.61 10.05 6.22
C LYS A 31 -24.05 8.63 6.26
N HIS A 32 -22.86 8.40 5.69
CA HIS A 32 -22.37 7.05 5.42
C HIS A 32 -21.20 6.64 6.32
N PRO A 33 -21.20 5.42 6.87
CA PRO A 33 -20.02 4.88 7.54
C PRO A 33 -18.89 4.60 6.54
N VAL A 34 -17.63 4.68 6.99
CA VAL A 34 -16.44 4.52 6.16
C VAL A 34 -15.56 3.36 6.68
N ILE A 35 -15.09 2.53 5.77
CA ILE A 35 -14.09 1.48 6.04
C ILE A 35 -12.81 1.80 5.27
N LEU A 36 -11.69 1.92 6.00
CA LEU A 36 -10.36 2.22 5.49
C LEU A 36 -9.59 0.92 5.20
N ILE A 37 -9.03 0.81 3.99
CA ILE A 37 -8.31 -0.36 3.51
C ILE A 37 -6.87 0.07 3.19
N PRO A 38 -5.87 -0.40 3.97
CA PRO A 38 -4.50 0.06 3.85
C PRO A 38 -3.77 -0.48 2.62
N GLY A 39 -2.62 0.11 2.33
CA GLY A 39 -1.71 -0.33 1.27
C GLY A 39 -0.66 -1.34 1.75
N ASP A 40 0.34 -1.58 0.89
CA ASP A 40 1.51 -2.39 1.23
C ASP A 40 2.28 -1.78 2.41
N GLY A 41 2.63 -2.59 3.40
CA GLY A 41 3.18 -2.13 4.68
C GLY A 41 2.21 -1.30 5.55
N GLY A 42 0.94 -1.16 5.16
CA GLY A 42 0.03 -0.16 5.73
C GLY A 42 -0.75 -0.56 6.98
N SER A 43 -0.42 -1.69 7.59
CA SER A 43 -0.96 -2.09 8.89
C SER A 43 0.05 -2.86 9.71
N GLN A 44 -0.09 -2.81 11.04
CA GLN A 44 0.74 -3.59 11.95
C GLN A 44 0.68 -5.10 11.66
N LEU A 45 1.78 -5.80 11.93
CA LEU A 45 1.86 -7.27 12.00
C LEU A 45 2.50 -7.68 13.32
N GLU A 46 1.94 -8.71 13.95
CA GLU A 46 2.48 -9.32 15.16
C GLU A 46 2.94 -10.75 14.84
N ALA A 47 4.01 -11.20 15.50
CA ALA A 47 4.54 -12.55 15.31
C ALA A 47 4.80 -13.27 16.62
N ASN A 48 4.64 -14.59 16.61
CA ASN A 48 5.08 -15.49 17.67
C ASN A 48 6.02 -16.53 17.07
N LEU A 49 7.20 -16.70 17.67
CA LEU A 49 8.14 -17.74 17.28
C LEU A 49 7.82 -19.01 18.08
N THR A 50 7.23 -20.00 17.42
CA THR A 50 6.76 -21.23 18.07
C THR A 50 7.85 -22.30 18.18
N GLY A 51 8.99 -22.10 17.51
CA GLY A 51 10.12 -23.02 17.52
C GLY A 51 10.75 -23.13 16.15
N LYS A 52 11.52 -22.12 15.75
CA LYS A 52 12.23 -22.13 14.47
C LYS A 52 13.28 -23.26 14.44
N PRO A 53 13.30 -24.11 13.41
CA PRO A 53 14.26 -25.21 13.32
C PRO A 53 15.70 -24.68 13.17
N ALA A 54 15.87 -23.62 12.38
CA ALA A 54 17.12 -22.92 12.15
C ALA A 54 16.92 -21.40 12.29
N VAL A 55 18.02 -20.69 12.51
CA VAL A 55 18.08 -19.24 12.54
C VAL A 55 19.29 -18.78 11.76
N VAL A 56 19.23 -17.57 11.21
CA VAL A 56 20.29 -17.01 10.37
C VAL A 56 21.60 -16.74 11.13
N HIS A 57 21.52 -16.43 12.43
CA HIS A 57 22.68 -16.35 13.34
C HIS A 57 22.26 -16.47 14.80
N TYR A 58 23.24 -16.63 15.71
CA TYR A 58 23.04 -16.96 17.12
C TYR A 58 22.23 -15.92 17.93
N LEU A 59 22.20 -14.65 17.49
CA LEU A 59 21.41 -13.60 18.13
C LEU A 59 19.90 -13.65 17.80
N CYS A 60 19.49 -14.44 16.81
CA CYS A 60 18.08 -14.56 16.46
C CYS A 60 17.38 -15.56 17.37
N ALA A 61 16.24 -15.16 17.92
CA ALA A 61 15.42 -16.03 18.74
C ALA A 61 14.82 -17.18 17.91
N LYS A 62 14.77 -18.38 18.50
CA LYS A 62 14.01 -19.51 17.96
C LYS A 62 12.58 -19.57 18.48
N LYS A 63 12.36 -19.02 19.68
CA LYS A 63 11.08 -19.02 20.38
C LYS A 63 10.84 -17.67 21.05
N THR A 64 9.58 -17.30 21.19
CA THR A 64 9.11 -16.18 22.02
C THR A 64 7.98 -16.67 22.92
N ASP A 65 7.82 -16.05 24.08
CA ASP A 65 6.75 -16.44 25.01
C ASP A 65 5.38 -15.98 24.49
N ASP A 66 5.33 -14.76 23.97
CA ASP A 66 4.13 -14.10 23.44
C ASP A 66 4.34 -13.57 22.02
N TYR A 67 3.27 -13.02 21.44
CA TYR A 67 3.36 -12.23 20.21
C TYR A 67 4.11 -10.92 20.46
N PHE A 68 5.01 -10.56 19.55
CA PHE A 68 5.72 -9.29 19.52
C PHE A 68 5.41 -8.50 18.24
N ASP A 69 5.71 -7.20 18.25
CA ASP A 69 5.54 -6.32 17.10
C ASP A 69 6.58 -6.63 16.03
N LEU A 70 6.13 -7.30 14.97
CA LEU A 70 6.97 -7.63 13.81
C LEU A 70 7.05 -6.46 12.84
N TRP A 71 5.95 -5.71 12.69
CA TRP A 71 5.88 -4.52 11.86
C TRP A 71 4.92 -3.48 12.43
N LEU A 72 5.27 -2.21 12.57
CA LEU A 72 6.60 -1.62 12.42
C LEU A 72 7.29 -1.54 13.79
N ASN A 73 8.50 -2.07 13.89
CA ASN A 73 9.34 -1.92 15.07
C ASN A 73 10.74 -1.50 14.64
N LEU A 74 11.11 -0.24 14.91
CA LEU A 74 12.37 0.35 14.47
C LEU A 74 13.60 -0.29 15.13
N GLU A 75 13.44 -0.90 16.31
CA GLU A 75 14.53 -1.62 16.99
C GLU A 75 14.96 -2.87 16.21
N LEU A 76 14.07 -3.43 15.39
CA LEU A 76 14.36 -4.59 14.55
C LEU A 76 15.22 -4.25 13.32
N PHE A 77 15.43 -2.96 13.04
CA PHE A 77 16.21 -2.50 11.87
C PHE A 77 17.69 -2.26 12.19
N VAL A 78 18.12 -2.43 13.44
CA VAL A 78 19.54 -2.33 13.78
C VAL A 78 20.33 -3.40 13.02
N VAL A 79 21.55 -3.05 12.59
CA VAL A 79 22.37 -3.83 11.63
C VAL A 79 22.50 -5.31 12.00
N VAL A 80 22.51 -5.63 13.30
CA VAL A 80 22.71 -6.98 13.81
C VAL A 80 21.40 -7.78 13.93
N ILE A 81 20.24 -7.11 13.94
CA ILE A 81 18.92 -7.74 14.14
C ILE A 81 18.09 -7.78 12.84
N ILE A 82 18.42 -6.95 11.86
CA ILE A 82 17.69 -6.87 10.58
C ILE A 82 17.61 -8.23 9.87
N ASP A 83 18.66 -9.06 9.97
CA ASP A 83 18.66 -10.40 9.37
C ASP A 83 17.64 -11.33 10.06
N CYS A 84 17.47 -11.23 11.38
CA CYS A 84 16.43 -11.96 12.11
C CYS A 84 15.03 -11.51 11.69
N TRP A 85 14.84 -10.20 11.56
CA TRP A 85 13.55 -9.64 11.14
C TRP A 85 13.17 -10.03 9.72
N VAL A 86 14.11 -9.94 8.77
CA VAL A 86 13.94 -10.41 7.38
C VAL A 86 13.53 -11.88 7.36
N ASP A 87 14.22 -12.74 8.12
CA ASP A 87 13.93 -14.18 8.19
C ASP A 87 12.57 -14.49 8.86
N ASN A 88 12.09 -13.63 9.76
CA ASN A 88 10.76 -13.78 10.37
C ASN A 88 9.64 -13.26 9.46
N MET A 89 9.89 -12.22 8.67
CA MET A 89 8.91 -11.64 7.74
C MET A 89 8.66 -12.49 6.50
N MET A 90 9.67 -13.27 6.07
CA MET A 90 9.62 -14.06 4.84
C MET A 90 8.42 -15.01 4.75
N LEU A 91 7.99 -15.25 3.52
CA LEU A 91 7.02 -16.28 3.16
C LEU A 91 7.71 -17.46 2.45
N VAL A 92 7.16 -18.65 2.62
CA VAL A 92 7.54 -19.84 1.85
C VAL A 92 6.45 -20.08 0.82
N PHE A 93 6.78 -19.95 -0.46
CA PHE A 93 5.85 -20.20 -1.55
C PHE A 93 5.90 -21.66 -2.00
N ASN A 94 4.73 -22.30 -2.10
CA ASN A 94 4.58 -23.64 -2.65
C ASN A 94 4.05 -23.53 -4.08
N SER A 95 4.90 -23.84 -5.07
CA SER A 95 4.56 -23.76 -6.49
C SER A 95 3.52 -24.80 -6.94
N THR A 96 3.36 -25.90 -6.19
CA THR A 96 2.33 -26.91 -6.48
C THR A 96 0.94 -26.40 -6.09
N THR A 97 0.82 -25.75 -4.93
CA THR A 97 -0.49 -25.25 -4.46
C THR A 97 -0.77 -23.82 -4.93
N GLY A 98 0.27 -23.07 -5.34
CA GLY A 98 0.16 -21.64 -5.68
C GLY A 98 -0.10 -20.74 -4.46
N LEU A 99 0.23 -21.22 -3.27
CA LEU A 99 -0.04 -20.53 -1.99
C LEU A 99 1.25 -20.36 -1.20
N SER A 100 1.25 -19.37 -0.30
CA SER A 100 2.35 -19.13 0.62
C SER A 100 1.99 -19.45 2.07
N SER A 101 2.98 -19.86 2.84
CA SER A 101 2.92 -19.99 4.30
C SER A 101 3.94 -19.08 4.95
N ASN A 102 3.80 -18.84 6.26
CA ASN A 102 4.90 -18.27 7.05
C ASN A 102 6.13 -19.19 7.03
N MET A 103 7.27 -18.63 7.42
CA MET A 103 8.49 -19.42 7.66
C MET A 103 8.26 -20.48 8.76
N PRO A 104 8.92 -21.65 8.70
CA PRO A 104 8.78 -22.69 9.71
C PRO A 104 9.06 -22.18 11.13
N GLY A 105 8.12 -22.42 12.06
CA GLY A 105 8.22 -21.98 13.44
C GLY A 105 7.93 -20.48 13.65
N VAL A 106 7.34 -19.80 12.65
CA VAL A 106 6.87 -18.42 12.74
C VAL A 106 5.36 -18.39 12.52
N ASP A 107 4.62 -17.90 13.51
CA ASP A 107 3.23 -17.56 13.36
C ASP A 107 3.05 -16.04 13.28
N ILE A 108 2.21 -15.55 12.37
CA ILE A 108 1.97 -14.12 12.15
C ILE A 108 0.49 -13.86 12.11
N ARG A 109 0.06 -12.82 12.81
CA ARG A 109 -1.32 -12.34 12.84
C ARG A 109 -1.42 -10.86 12.50
N VAL A 110 -2.60 -10.48 12.04
CA VAL A 110 -2.96 -9.10 11.72
C VAL A 110 -3.85 -8.55 12.85
N PRO A 111 -3.35 -7.67 13.73
CA PRO A 111 -4.14 -7.13 14.82
C PRO A 111 -5.10 -6.01 14.37
N GLY A 112 -6.14 -5.80 15.18
CA GLY A 112 -6.95 -4.57 15.14
C GLY A 112 -8.00 -4.49 14.04
N PHE A 113 -8.44 -5.62 13.47
CA PHE A 113 -9.53 -5.62 12.48
C PHE A 113 -10.81 -4.98 13.03
N GLY A 114 -11.40 -4.05 12.28
CA GLY A 114 -12.56 -3.24 12.70
C GLY A 114 -12.18 -1.99 13.51
N GLY A 115 -11.00 -1.96 14.13
CA GLY A 115 -10.40 -0.77 14.72
C GLY A 115 -9.58 0.03 13.70
N THR A 116 -9.19 1.25 14.07
CA THR A 116 -8.33 2.11 13.22
C THR A 116 -6.91 2.24 13.75
N ASN A 117 -6.66 1.92 15.02
CA ASN A 117 -5.38 2.14 15.69
C ASN A 117 -4.18 1.50 14.94
N THR A 118 -4.33 0.28 14.43
CA THR A 118 -3.26 -0.49 13.77
C THR A 118 -2.95 -0.06 12.34
N ILE A 119 -3.77 0.84 11.77
CA ILE A 119 -3.53 1.48 10.47
C ILE A 119 -3.23 2.98 10.63
N GLU A 120 -3.56 3.57 11.76
CA GLU A 120 -3.23 4.97 12.07
C GLU A 120 -1.74 5.14 12.35
N TRP A 121 -1.20 4.28 13.20
CA TRP A 121 0.20 4.21 13.58
C TRP A 121 0.73 2.80 13.34
N LEU A 122 1.72 2.66 12.47
CA LEU A 122 2.39 1.40 12.19
C LEU A 122 3.35 1.02 13.32
N ASP A 123 3.91 2.00 14.01
CA ASP A 123 4.78 1.82 15.18
C ASP A 123 3.99 2.11 16.46
N LYS A 124 3.95 1.16 17.41
CA LYS A 124 3.24 1.31 18.68
C LYS A 124 3.81 2.43 19.56
N SER A 125 5.09 2.79 19.38
CA SER A 125 5.70 3.96 20.02
C SER A 125 5.16 5.30 19.51
N LYS A 126 4.45 5.28 18.37
CA LYS A 126 3.98 6.46 17.64
C LYS A 126 5.10 7.39 17.20
N ALA A 127 6.28 6.84 16.94
CA ALA A 127 7.34 7.56 16.27
C ALA A 127 6.88 8.05 14.90
N SER A 128 7.33 9.25 14.49
CA SER A 128 6.89 9.88 13.23
C SER A 128 7.06 9.00 11.97
N PRO A 129 8.08 8.13 11.83
CA PRO A 129 8.17 7.23 10.68
C PRO A 129 7.02 6.19 10.60
N GLY A 130 6.33 5.93 11.72
CA GLY A 130 5.18 5.04 11.78
C GLY A 130 3.83 5.74 11.54
N LEU A 131 3.80 7.05 11.28
CA LEU A 131 2.57 7.78 10.97
C LEU A 131 2.00 7.33 9.61
N TYR A 132 0.73 6.94 9.57
CA TYR A 132 0.06 6.55 8.32
C TYR A 132 -1.36 7.13 8.17
N PHE A 133 -2.42 6.43 8.60
CA PHE A 133 -3.79 6.94 8.51
C PHE A 133 -4.17 7.93 9.61
N PHE A 134 -3.35 8.12 10.64
CA PHE A 134 -3.72 8.90 11.83
C PHE A 134 -4.28 10.29 11.48
N THR A 135 -3.60 11.04 10.62
CA THR A 135 -4.04 12.40 10.28
C THR A 135 -5.40 12.40 9.58
N LEU A 136 -5.71 11.37 8.77
CA LEU A 136 -7.02 11.23 8.10
C LEU A 136 -8.09 10.86 9.09
N VAL A 137 -7.81 9.88 9.95
CA VAL A 137 -8.77 9.44 10.95
C VAL A 137 -9.08 10.56 11.94
N GLU A 138 -8.07 11.29 12.42
CA GLU A 138 -8.27 12.47 13.29
C GLU A 138 -9.14 13.53 12.62
N GLN A 139 -8.88 13.81 11.34
CA GLN A 139 -9.71 14.75 10.62
C GLN A 139 -11.16 14.24 10.48
N MET A 140 -11.36 12.97 10.12
CA MET A 140 -12.70 12.40 10.02
C MET A 140 -13.43 12.45 11.36
N VAL A 141 -12.73 12.20 12.47
CA VAL A 141 -13.29 12.36 13.82
C VAL A 141 -13.70 13.80 14.09
N SER A 142 -12.93 14.80 13.64
CA SER A 142 -13.33 16.21 13.74
C SER A 142 -14.60 16.55 12.94
N TRP A 143 -14.87 15.79 11.87
CA TRP A 143 -16.12 15.87 11.10
C TRP A 143 -17.29 15.14 11.78
N GLY A 144 -16.99 14.40 12.85
CA GLY A 144 -17.92 13.72 13.75
C GLY A 144 -18.00 12.20 13.55
N TYR A 145 -17.13 11.60 12.73
CA TYR A 145 -16.96 10.15 12.72
C TYR A 145 -16.49 9.64 14.10
N SER A 146 -16.78 8.38 14.38
CA SER A 146 -16.43 7.67 15.60
C SER A 146 -15.70 6.37 15.23
N ARG A 147 -14.44 6.28 15.66
CA ARG A 147 -13.60 5.07 15.52
C ARG A 147 -14.35 3.84 16.04
N GLY A 148 -14.32 2.74 15.28
CA GLY A 148 -14.94 1.47 15.63
C GLY A 148 -16.47 1.45 15.56
N LYS A 149 -17.13 2.53 15.11
CA LYS A 149 -18.59 2.57 14.93
C LYS A 149 -18.99 2.84 13.48
N ASN A 150 -18.65 4.02 12.98
CA ASN A 150 -18.90 4.44 11.61
C ASN A 150 -17.61 4.81 10.87
N LEU A 151 -16.46 4.61 11.50
CA LEU A 151 -15.13 4.69 10.91
C LEU A 151 -14.31 3.49 11.38
N LEU A 152 -14.02 2.57 10.47
CA LEU A 152 -13.36 1.30 10.77
C LEU A 152 -12.12 1.13 9.88
N GLY A 153 -11.15 0.35 10.35
CA GLY A 153 -10.03 -0.14 9.55
C GLY A 153 -10.22 -1.61 9.20
N ALA A 154 -9.77 -2.00 8.01
CA ALA A 154 -9.72 -3.37 7.52
C ALA A 154 -8.26 -3.76 7.19
N PRO A 155 -7.39 -3.92 8.21
CA PRO A 155 -6.02 -4.38 8.01
C PRO A 155 -6.00 -5.83 7.49
N PHE A 156 -4.95 -6.18 6.75
CA PHE A 156 -4.74 -7.53 6.22
C PHE A 156 -3.25 -7.86 6.17
N ASP A 157 -2.93 -9.13 5.89
CA ASP A 157 -1.54 -9.55 5.69
C ASP A 157 -1.09 -9.08 4.30
N TRP A 158 -0.52 -7.89 4.26
CA TRP A 158 -0.10 -7.20 3.04
C TRP A 158 1.08 -7.87 2.32
N ARG A 159 1.70 -8.91 2.91
CA ARG A 159 2.70 -9.75 2.24
C ARG A 159 2.08 -10.68 1.19
N LYS A 160 0.77 -10.92 1.28
CA LYS A 160 0.05 -11.91 0.48
C LYS A 160 -0.76 -11.29 -0.67
N SER A 161 -0.89 -12.03 -1.77
CA SER A 161 -1.77 -11.69 -2.89
C SER A 161 -3.24 -12.05 -2.63
N PRO A 162 -4.21 -11.45 -3.35
CA PRO A 162 -5.64 -11.62 -3.07
C PRO A 162 -6.14 -13.06 -2.95
N ASN A 163 -5.65 -13.98 -3.79
CA ASN A 163 -6.06 -15.39 -3.78
C ASN A 163 -5.80 -16.12 -2.45
N GLU A 164 -4.97 -15.55 -1.57
CA GLU A 164 -4.65 -16.11 -0.26
C GLU A 164 -5.43 -15.47 0.89
N LEU A 165 -6.20 -14.41 0.63
CA LEU A 165 -6.84 -13.55 1.63
C LEU A 165 -8.31 -13.91 1.90
N HIS A 166 -8.70 -15.17 1.71
CA HIS A 166 -10.09 -15.64 1.91
C HIS A 166 -10.67 -15.26 3.28
N LEU A 167 -9.96 -15.52 4.39
CA LEU A 167 -10.41 -15.13 5.73
C LEU A 167 -10.59 -13.60 5.87
N TYR A 168 -9.70 -12.82 5.27
CA TYR A 168 -9.82 -11.36 5.26
C TYR A 168 -11.07 -10.91 4.49
N PHE A 169 -11.36 -11.53 3.34
CA PHE A 169 -12.54 -11.18 2.56
C PHE A 169 -13.85 -11.55 3.26
N ASP A 170 -13.88 -12.69 3.97
CA ASP A 170 -15.04 -13.07 4.80
C ASP A 170 -15.26 -12.07 5.95
N LEU A 171 -14.18 -11.66 6.62
CA LEU A 171 -14.21 -10.64 7.66
C LEU A 171 -14.64 -9.27 7.10
N LEU A 172 -14.11 -8.88 5.93
CA LEU A 172 -14.46 -7.61 5.28
C LEU A 172 -15.94 -7.58 4.88
N LYS A 173 -16.44 -8.64 4.26
CA LYS A 173 -17.87 -8.78 3.90
C LYS A 173 -18.74 -8.67 5.16
N THR A 174 -18.42 -9.44 6.19
CA THR A 174 -19.14 -9.42 7.46
C THR A 174 -19.12 -8.04 8.11
N THR A 175 -17.98 -7.36 8.12
CA THR A 175 -17.85 -6.01 8.67
C THR A 175 -18.64 -4.99 7.87
N ILE A 176 -18.66 -5.06 6.53
CA ILE A 176 -19.49 -4.17 5.71
C ILE A 176 -20.98 -4.36 6.03
N GLU A 177 -21.47 -5.60 6.06
CA GLU A 177 -22.87 -5.90 6.39
C GLU A 177 -23.25 -5.46 7.81
N THR A 178 -22.36 -5.70 8.76
CA THR A 178 -22.55 -5.33 10.17
C THR A 178 -22.55 -3.82 10.34
N THR A 179 -21.61 -3.13 9.70
CA THR A 179 -21.51 -1.67 9.70
C THR A 179 -22.77 -1.05 9.08
N TYR A 180 -23.27 -1.60 7.98
CA TYR A 180 -24.54 -1.19 7.37
C TYR A 180 -25.70 -1.30 8.38
N ARG A 181 -25.89 -2.47 9.01
CA ARG A 181 -26.99 -2.71 9.97
C ARG A 181 -26.93 -1.76 11.17
N TYR A 182 -25.76 -1.63 11.80
CA TYR A 182 -25.59 -0.83 13.02
C TYR A 182 -25.50 0.69 12.77
N ASN A 183 -25.38 1.13 11.53
CA ASN A 183 -25.45 2.54 11.14
C ASN A 183 -26.78 2.86 10.42
N GLY A 184 -27.88 2.29 10.90
CA GLY A 184 -29.23 2.62 10.44
C GLY A 184 -29.54 2.14 9.02
N HIS A 185 -28.96 1.00 8.61
CA HIS A 185 -29.08 0.49 7.24
C HIS A 185 -28.54 1.45 6.19
N THR A 186 -27.47 2.17 6.54
CA THR A 186 -26.82 3.12 5.63
C THR A 186 -25.65 2.46 4.91
N LYS A 187 -25.63 2.60 3.58
CA LYS A 187 -24.58 2.05 2.71
C LYS A 187 -23.20 2.56 3.10
N VAL A 188 -22.21 1.68 2.99
CA VAL A 188 -20.83 1.91 3.42
C VAL A 188 -20.01 2.53 2.29
N ILE A 189 -19.17 3.50 2.62
CA ILE A 189 -18.10 3.97 1.75
C ILE A 189 -16.83 3.18 2.07
N THR A 190 -16.18 2.64 1.04
CA THR A 190 -14.85 2.04 1.21
C THR A 190 -13.78 3.02 0.72
N LEU A 191 -12.69 3.16 1.45
CA LEU A 191 -11.57 4.01 1.06
C LEU A 191 -10.29 3.18 1.04
N GLY A 192 -9.70 3.00 -0.14
CA GLY A 192 -8.47 2.27 -0.33
C GLY A 192 -7.28 3.20 -0.56
N HIS A 193 -6.13 2.87 0.04
CA HIS A 193 -4.87 3.51 -0.31
C HIS A 193 -3.89 2.53 -0.94
N SER A 194 -3.22 2.95 -2.01
CA SER A 194 -2.21 2.16 -2.72
C SER A 194 -2.72 0.74 -3.02
N MET A 195 -2.00 -0.31 -2.60
CA MET A 195 -2.37 -1.72 -2.79
C MET A 195 -3.75 -2.10 -2.24
N GLY A 196 -4.31 -1.36 -1.26
CA GLY A 196 -5.67 -1.60 -0.77
C GLY A 196 -6.73 -1.50 -1.88
N ASN A 197 -6.47 -0.71 -2.92
CA ASN A 197 -7.35 -0.52 -4.07
C ASN A 197 -7.46 -1.76 -4.97
N PRO A 198 -6.36 -2.35 -5.48
CA PRO A 198 -6.47 -3.60 -6.22
C PRO A 198 -6.93 -4.79 -5.34
N ILE A 199 -6.71 -4.77 -4.02
CA ILE A 199 -7.31 -5.75 -3.09
C ILE A 199 -8.85 -5.64 -3.06
N ILE A 200 -9.40 -4.44 -2.86
CA ILE A 200 -10.87 -4.27 -2.84
C ILE A 200 -11.51 -4.44 -4.23
N LEU A 201 -10.77 -4.14 -5.31
CA LEU A 201 -11.21 -4.47 -6.66
C LEU A 201 -11.38 -5.98 -6.85
N TYR A 202 -10.41 -6.77 -6.37
CA TYR A 202 -10.53 -8.24 -6.37
C TYR A 202 -11.78 -8.70 -5.59
N PHE A 203 -12.01 -8.11 -4.41
CA PHE A 203 -13.22 -8.39 -3.63
C PHE A 203 -14.51 -8.12 -4.41
N PHE A 204 -14.64 -6.94 -5.06
CA PHE A 204 -15.81 -6.57 -5.83
C PHE A 204 -16.04 -7.40 -7.10
N ASN A 205 -14.98 -7.97 -7.67
CA ASN A 205 -15.04 -8.73 -8.91
C ASN A 205 -15.18 -10.25 -8.69
N HIS A 206 -14.73 -10.77 -7.54
CA HIS A 206 -14.61 -12.21 -7.32
C HIS A 206 -15.29 -12.75 -6.06
N ILE A 207 -15.62 -11.90 -5.08
CA ILE A 207 -16.14 -12.35 -3.79
C ILE A 207 -17.63 -12.01 -3.61
N VAL A 208 -18.07 -10.88 -4.15
CA VAL A 208 -19.45 -10.39 -4.01
C VAL A 208 -20.10 -10.15 -5.37
N ASP A 209 -21.40 -10.37 -5.45
CA ASP A 209 -22.20 -10.10 -6.64
C ASP A 209 -22.69 -8.63 -6.71
N GLN A 210 -23.33 -8.28 -7.82
CA GLN A 210 -23.83 -6.91 -8.03
C GLN A 210 -24.97 -6.54 -7.09
N GLU A 211 -25.85 -7.47 -6.73
CA GLU A 211 -26.97 -7.22 -5.81
C GLU A 211 -26.45 -6.86 -4.42
N TRP A 212 -25.45 -7.59 -3.94
CA TRP A 212 -24.76 -7.31 -2.68
C TRP A 212 -24.11 -5.92 -2.72
N LYS A 213 -23.38 -5.60 -3.80
CA LYS A 213 -22.73 -4.30 -3.97
C LYS A 213 -23.76 -3.17 -3.95
N ASP A 214 -24.87 -3.32 -4.67
CA ASP A 214 -25.95 -2.33 -4.73
C ASP A 214 -26.63 -2.12 -3.38
N LYS A 215 -26.73 -3.16 -2.55
CA LYS A 215 -27.32 -3.10 -1.22
C LYS A 215 -26.40 -2.43 -0.19
N TYR A 216 -25.11 -2.78 -0.18
CA TYR A 216 -24.22 -2.45 0.93
C TYR A 216 -23.22 -1.33 0.65
N ILE A 217 -22.88 -1.06 -0.61
CA ILE A 217 -21.81 -0.11 -0.96
C ILE A 217 -22.41 1.18 -1.53
N GLU A 218 -22.05 2.30 -0.93
CA GLU A 218 -22.38 3.63 -1.44
C GLU A 218 -21.41 4.00 -2.56
N SER A 219 -20.11 3.96 -2.24
CA SER A 219 -19.04 4.27 -3.18
C SER A 219 -17.70 3.71 -2.71
N HIS A 220 -16.75 3.69 -3.64
CA HIS A 220 -15.35 3.46 -3.35
C HIS A 220 -14.54 4.73 -3.63
N ILE A 221 -13.70 5.15 -2.67
CA ILE A 221 -12.72 6.22 -2.82
C ILE A 221 -11.34 5.58 -2.94
N SER A 222 -10.71 5.75 -4.09
CA SER A 222 -9.39 5.20 -4.38
C SER A 222 -8.32 6.27 -4.29
N LEU A 223 -7.33 6.07 -3.42
CA LEU A 223 -6.16 6.95 -3.27
C LEU A 223 -4.89 6.25 -3.79
N ALA A 224 -4.27 6.80 -4.83
CA ALA A 224 -3.00 6.34 -5.41
C ALA A 224 -2.97 4.84 -5.77
N ALA A 225 -4.03 4.34 -6.41
CA ALA A 225 -4.15 2.93 -6.76
C ALA A 225 -3.15 2.50 -7.85
N PRO A 226 -2.32 1.46 -7.62
CA PRO A 226 -1.50 0.82 -8.64
C PRO A 226 -2.32 -0.22 -9.42
N TRP A 227 -3.36 0.22 -10.13
CA TRP A 227 -4.31 -0.68 -10.80
C TRP A 227 -3.67 -1.69 -11.73
N GLY A 228 -2.58 -1.34 -12.43
CA GLY A 228 -1.83 -2.27 -13.28
C GLY A 228 -0.50 -2.72 -12.70
N GLY A 229 -0.22 -2.41 -11.43
CA GLY A 229 1.08 -2.62 -10.80
C GLY A 229 1.99 -1.39 -10.87
N SER A 230 3.26 -1.56 -10.55
CA SER A 230 4.28 -0.50 -10.61
C SER A 230 5.59 -1.05 -11.18
N ALA A 231 6.25 -0.27 -12.04
CA ALA A 231 7.57 -0.61 -12.54
C ALA A 231 8.58 -0.80 -11.41
N GLN A 232 8.42 -0.12 -10.27
CA GLN A 232 9.31 -0.22 -9.13
C GLN A 232 9.47 -1.64 -8.57
N ILE A 233 8.48 -2.50 -8.78
CA ILE A 233 8.53 -3.92 -8.41
C ILE A 233 9.67 -4.66 -9.14
N VAL A 234 10.01 -4.26 -10.37
CA VAL A 234 11.11 -4.87 -11.16
C VAL A 234 12.44 -4.67 -10.45
N ARG A 235 12.71 -3.44 -9.96
CA ARG A 235 13.90 -3.15 -9.15
C ARG A 235 13.89 -3.88 -7.81
N LEU A 236 12.73 -3.97 -7.17
CA LEU A 236 12.55 -4.71 -5.91
C LEU A 236 12.96 -6.18 -6.07
N PHE A 237 12.50 -6.87 -7.12
CA PHE A 237 12.93 -8.24 -7.39
C PHE A 237 14.42 -8.32 -7.77
N ALA A 238 14.96 -7.40 -8.57
CA ALA A 238 16.36 -7.46 -8.99
C ALA A 238 17.35 -7.14 -7.86
N SER A 239 17.35 -5.90 -7.39
CA SER A 239 18.38 -5.33 -6.48
C SER A 239 17.87 -5.01 -5.07
N GLY A 240 16.58 -5.27 -4.82
CA GLY A 240 15.91 -4.84 -3.60
C GLY A 240 15.51 -3.36 -3.65
N TYR A 241 14.55 -2.98 -2.80
CA TYR A 241 14.09 -1.60 -2.71
C TYR A 241 13.82 -1.18 -1.27
N ASN A 242 14.48 -0.14 -0.80
CA ASN A 242 14.31 0.34 0.58
C ASN A 242 13.46 1.61 0.66
N MET A 243 12.56 1.84 -0.31
CA MET A 243 11.70 3.05 -0.35
C MET A 243 12.47 4.38 -0.31
N ASN A 244 13.72 4.38 -0.78
CA ASN A 244 14.66 5.52 -0.70
C ASN A 244 15.01 5.95 0.74
N TYR A 245 14.78 5.12 1.76
CA TYR A 245 15.36 5.31 3.09
C TYR A 245 16.89 5.21 3.04
N TYR A 246 17.56 5.70 4.10
CA TYR A 246 19.02 5.69 4.18
C TYR A 246 19.57 4.26 4.06
N ARG A 247 20.38 4.02 3.02
CA ARG A 247 20.95 2.69 2.71
C ARG A 247 21.77 2.08 3.84
N VAL A 248 22.34 2.92 4.70
CA VAL A 248 23.11 2.50 5.89
C VAL A 248 22.22 1.84 6.93
N LEU A 249 20.95 2.27 7.03
CA LEU A 249 19.97 1.72 7.97
C LEU A 249 19.21 0.55 7.36
N LEU A 250 18.83 0.66 6.09
CA LEU A 250 18.05 -0.35 5.37
C LEU A 250 18.71 -0.67 4.03
N PRO A 251 19.71 -1.58 4.00
CA PRO A 251 20.37 -1.97 2.76
C PRO A 251 19.41 -2.74 1.84
N PRO A 252 19.19 -2.31 0.58
CA PRO A 252 18.29 -3.01 -0.34
C PRO A 252 18.61 -4.50 -0.51
N SER A 253 19.90 -4.86 -0.52
CA SER A 253 20.36 -6.25 -0.64
C SER A 253 19.90 -7.15 0.52
N LYS A 254 19.79 -6.59 1.74
CA LYS A 254 19.30 -7.31 2.92
C LYS A 254 17.78 -7.52 2.87
N LEU A 255 17.04 -6.53 2.38
CA LEU A 255 15.58 -6.59 2.25
C LEU A 255 15.12 -7.49 1.11
N ARG A 256 15.95 -7.64 0.07
CA ARG A 256 15.59 -8.29 -1.20
C ARG A 256 15.01 -9.69 -1.02
N ALA A 257 15.58 -10.53 -0.15
CA ALA A 257 15.08 -11.90 0.05
C ALA A 257 13.64 -11.93 0.58
N MET A 258 13.37 -11.11 1.61
CA MET A 258 12.02 -10.91 2.16
C MET A 258 11.06 -10.35 1.10
N GLN A 259 11.45 -9.29 0.41
CA GLN A 259 10.60 -8.65 -0.60
C GLN A 259 10.25 -9.60 -1.74
N ARG A 260 11.22 -10.39 -2.22
CA ARG A 260 11.00 -11.45 -3.22
C ARG A 260 10.02 -12.52 -2.74
N SER A 261 9.98 -12.79 -1.44
CA SER A 261 9.11 -13.84 -0.90
C SER A 261 7.63 -13.44 -0.88
N PHE A 262 7.33 -12.14 -0.88
CA PHE A 262 5.96 -11.64 -0.82
C PHE A 262 5.21 -11.88 -2.13
N THR A 263 4.12 -12.64 -2.08
CA THR A 263 3.26 -12.86 -3.26
C THR A 263 2.55 -11.57 -3.68
N SER A 264 2.37 -10.60 -2.77
CA SER A 264 1.93 -9.25 -3.09
C SER A 264 2.89 -8.49 -4.01
N SER A 265 4.20 -8.75 -3.92
CA SER A 265 5.17 -8.16 -4.85
C SER A 265 4.96 -8.70 -6.27
N ALA A 266 4.70 -9.99 -6.43
CA ALA A 266 4.35 -10.55 -7.74
C ALA A 266 3.00 -10.04 -8.25
N PHE A 267 2.01 -9.85 -7.37
CA PHE A 267 0.71 -9.26 -7.71
C PHE A 267 0.82 -7.82 -8.24
N LEU A 268 1.73 -7.01 -7.69
CA LEU A 268 1.97 -5.63 -8.11
C LEU A 268 2.97 -5.50 -9.28
N PHE A 269 3.45 -6.61 -9.84
CA PHE A 269 4.32 -6.59 -11.01
C PHE A 269 3.60 -5.91 -12.20
N PRO A 270 4.32 -5.18 -13.09
CA PRO A 270 3.73 -4.58 -14.28
C PRO A 270 2.85 -5.54 -15.09
N SER A 271 1.57 -5.21 -15.21
CA SER A 271 0.56 -6.00 -15.89
C SER A 271 0.51 -5.71 -17.39
N THR A 272 0.23 -6.73 -18.20
CA THR A 272 -0.02 -6.60 -19.64
C THR A 272 -1.28 -5.78 -19.96
N ALA A 273 -2.17 -5.55 -18.97
CA ALA A 273 -3.32 -4.66 -19.12
C ALA A 273 -2.93 -3.16 -19.22
N VAL A 274 -1.68 -2.82 -18.86
CA VAL A 274 -1.19 -1.44 -18.81
C VAL A 274 0.14 -1.25 -19.55
N TRP A 275 1.06 -2.21 -19.44
CA TRP A 275 2.35 -2.17 -20.13
C TRP A 275 2.29 -2.93 -21.44
N ASN A 276 2.82 -2.32 -22.50
CA ASN A 276 2.93 -2.94 -23.82
C ASN A 276 4.04 -4.01 -23.82
N HIS A 277 3.91 -5.01 -24.69
CA HIS A 277 4.92 -6.06 -24.85
C HIS A 277 6.31 -5.53 -25.27
N THR A 278 6.39 -4.32 -25.79
CA THR A 278 7.61 -3.62 -26.20
C THR A 278 8.14 -2.62 -25.16
N ASP A 279 7.39 -2.36 -24.08
CA ASP A 279 7.84 -1.47 -23.00
C ASP A 279 8.99 -2.16 -22.23
N ILE A 280 10.18 -1.57 -22.31
CA ILE A 280 11.34 -2.08 -21.58
C ILE A 280 11.22 -1.71 -20.11
N LEU A 281 11.13 -2.73 -19.26
CA LEU A 281 11.08 -2.61 -17.80
C LEU A 281 12.49 -2.62 -17.19
N ALA A 282 13.37 -3.47 -17.73
CA ALA A 282 14.75 -3.58 -17.29
C ALA A 282 15.69 -3.84 -18.47
N SER A 283 16.94 -3.41 -18.37
CA SER A 283 17.98 -3.76 -19.34
C SER A 283 19.31 -4.08 -18.64
N ALA A 284 19.96 -5.16 -19.08
CA ALA A 284 21.24 -5.62 -18.53
C ALA A 284 21.94 -6.54 -19.54
N ASP A 285 23.28 -6.48 -19.60
CA ASP A 285 24.11 -7.40 -20.40
C ASP A 285 23.58 -7.63 -21.83
N ASP A 286 23.27 -6.54 -22.54
CA ASP A 286 22.72 -6.51 -23.91
C ASP A 286 21.30 -7.13 -24.07
N LYS A 287 20.62 -7.45 -22.95
CA LYS A 287 19.23 -7.92 -22.90
C LYS A 287 18.27 -6.82 -22.46
N ASN A 288 17.06 -6.88 -23.00
CA ASN A 288 15.92 -6.09 -22.56
C ASN A 288 14.83 -7.02 -22.02
N TYR A 289 14.32 -6.67 -20.84
CA TYR A 289 13.21 -7.37 -20.20
C TYR A 289 11.96 -6.50 -20.30
N THR A 290 10.87 -7.10 -20.78
CA THR A 290 9.53 -6.52 -20.92
C THR A 290 8.51 -7.43 -20.24
N VAL A 291 7.23 -7.05 -20.28
CA VAL A 291 6.14 -7.96 -19.86
C VAL A 291 6.01 -9.23 -20.71
N ALA A 292 6.68 -9.30 -21.87
CA ALA A 292 6.64 -10.46 -22.76
C ALA A 292 7.63 -11.58 -22.37
N ASN A 293 8.72 -11.26 -21.66
CA ASN A 293 9.76 -12.21 -21.28
C ASN A 293 10.07 -12.20 -19.77
N VAL A 294 9.05 -12.03 -18.94
CA VAL A 294 9.15 -12.02 -17.47
C VAL A 294 9.81 -13.29 -16.92
N LYS A 295 9.60 -14.45 -17.56
CA LYS A 295 10.30 -15.69 -17.19
C LYS A 295 11.82 -15.54 -17.27
N GLU A 296 12.34 -15.00 -18.37
CA GLU A 296 13.79 -14.82 -18.55
C GLU A 296 14.36 -13.89 -17.48
N PHE A 297 13.66 -12.80 -17.16
CA PHE A 297 14.03 -11.90 -16.07
C PHE A 297 14.22 -12.64 -14.74
N PHE A 298 13.26 -13.46 -14.32
CA PHE A 298 13.35 -14.19 -13.06
C PHE A 298 14.49 -15.22 -13.00
N TYR A 299 14.78 -15.86 -14.13
CA TYR A 299 15.92 -16.79 -14.22
C TYR A 299 17.25 -16.04 -14.19
N ASP A 300 17.36 -14.92 -14.91
CA ASP A 300 18.60 -14.15 -14.99
C ASP A 300 18.93 -13.43 -13.66
N ILE A 301 17.93 -13.09 -12.83
CA ILE A 301 18.17 -12.62 -11.44
C ILE A 301 18.41 -13.75 -10.43
N LYS A 302 18.51 -15.00 -10.89
CA LYS A 302 18.70 -16.23 -10.09
C LYS A 302 17.59 -16.44 -9.06
N TYR A 303 16.34 -16.13 -9.42
CA TYR A 303 15.17 -16.32 -8.58
C TYR A 303 13.99 -16.93 -9.37
N PRO A 304 14.10 -18.19 -9.84
CA PRO A 304 13.06 -18.84 -10.64
C PRO A 304 11.74 -19.00 -9.89
N MET A 305 11.75 -19.02 -8.55
CA MET A 305 10.53 -19.02 -7.73
C MET A 305 9.65 -17.79 -8.00
N GLY A 306 10.25 -16.66 -8.36
CA GLY A 306 9.50 -15.46 -8.72
C GLY A 306 8.66 -15.63 -9.99
N TRP A 307 9.10 -16.47 -10.93
CA TRP A 307 8.27 -16.84 -12.08
C TRP A 307 7.05 -17.68 -11.67
N GLU A 308 7.23 -18.61 -10.74
CA GLU A 308 6.12 -19.40 -10.18
C GLU A 308 5.11 -18.52 -9.45
N GLN A 309 5.59 -17.54 -8.66
CA GLN A 309 4.73 -16.53 -8.03
C GLN A 309 4.01 -15.67 -9.07
N TYR A 310 4.70 -15.21 -10.13
CA TYR A 310 4.12 -14.36 -11.18
C TYR A 310 3.02 -15.06 -11.98
N LYS A 311 3.16 -16.35 -12.27
CA LYS A 311 2.12 -17.16 -12.95
C LYS A 311 0.81 -17.23 -12.16
N VAL A 312 0.87 -17.09 -10.83
CA VAL A 312 -0.31 -17.11 -9.96
C VAL A 312 -0.73 -15.69 -9.60
N ALA A 313 0.07 -15.02 -8.77
CA ALA A 313 -0.27 -13.72 -8.19
C ALA A 313 -0.22 -12.59 -9.23
N GLY A 314 0.77 -12.58 -10.13
CA GLY A 314 0.92 -11.55 -11.15
C GLY A 314 -0.22 -11.52 -12.18
N GLN A 315 -0.90 -12.66 -12.38
CA GLN A 315 -2.06 -12.75 -13.27
C GLN A 315 -3.33 -12.17 -12.67
N LEU A 316 -3.41 -12.04 -11.33
CA LEU A 316 -4.58 -11.47 -10.65
C LEU A 316 -4.75 -9.97 -10.93
N ASN A 317 -3.70 -9.32 -11.43
CA ASN A 317 -3.72 -7.92 -11.85
C ASN A 317 -3.88 -7.75 -13.37
N GLY A 318 -4.20 -8.83 -14.10
CA GLY A 318 -4.34 -8.85 -15.56
C GLY A 318 -5.74 -8.47 -16.06
N ASN A 319 -6.79 -8.67 -15.26
CA ASN A 319 -8.17 -8.35 -15.61
C ASN A 319 -8.68 -7.16 -14.79
N LEU A 320 -8.63 -5.95 -15.37
CA LEU A 320 -9.02 -4.70 -14.73
C LEU A 320 -10.48 -4.33 -15.06
N SER A 321 -11.38 -5.28 -14.86
CA SER A 321 -12.83 -5.07 -14.98
C SER A 321 -13.31 -4.02 -13.98
N ALA A 322 -14.27 -3.20 -14.38
CA ALA A 322 -14.82 -2.14 -13.53
C ALA A 322 -15.51 -2.73 -12.28
N PRO A 323 -15.44 -2.04 -11.11
CA PRO A 323 -15.87 -2.63 -9.84
C PRO A 323 -17.39 -2.78 -9.68
N GLY A 324 -18.21 -2.18 -10.53
CA GLY A 324 -19.67 -2.17 -10.41
C GLY A 324 -20.18 -1.35 -9.22
N VAL A 325 -19.39 -0.37 -8.76
CA VAL A 325 -19.78 0.58 -7.70
C VAL A 325 -19.45 2.00 -8.13
N LYS A 326 -20.10 3.00 -7.51
CA LYS A 326 -19.72 4.41 -7.70
C LYS A 326 -18.26 4.59 -7.27
N LEU A 327 -17.44 5.19 -8.13
CA LEU A 327 -16.00 5.30 -7.90
C LEU A 327 -15.52 6.75 -7.91
N HIS A 328 -14.68 7.09 -6.95
CA HIS A 328 -13.94 8.35 -6.87
C HIS A 328 -12.45 8.05 -6.88
N CYS A 329 -11.78 8.29 -8.01
CA CYS A 329 -10.38 7.94 -8.23
C CYS A 329 -9.47 9.17 -8.07
N LEU A 330 -8.61 9.19 -7.04
CA LEU A 330 -7.58 10.20 -6.85
C LEU A 330 -6.22 9.57 -7.11
N TYR A 331 -5.47 10.14 -8.06
CA TYR A 331 -4.15 9.64 -8.40
C TYR A 331 -3.14 10.77 -8.59
N GLY A 332 -1.89 10.47 -8.24
CA GLY A 332 -0.79 11.40 -8.30
C GLY A 332 -0.25 11.59 -9.72
N ILE A 333 0.11 12.84 -10.04
CA ILE A 333 0.83 13.20 -11.27
C ILE A 333 1.92 14.23 -10.97
N GLY A 334 2.83 14.42 -11.93
CA GLY A 334 3.87 15.44 -11.90
C GLY A 334 5.11 15.08 -11.08
N ILE A 335 5.20 13.85 -10.59
CA ILE A 335 6.35 13.38 -9.80
C ILE A 335 7.13 12.35 -10.62
N GLU A 336 8.44 12.55 -10.75
CA GLU A 336 9.33 11.60 -11.40
C GLU A 336 9.21 10.22 -10.76
N THR A 337 8.73 9.26 -11.55
CA THR A 337 8.42 7.91 -11.11
C THR A 337 9.23 6.91 -11.92
N PRO A 338 9.93 5.95 -11.29
CA PRO A 338 10.72 4.97 -11.99
C PRO A 338 9.93 4.24 -13.08
N LYS A 339 10.41 4.28 -14.31
CA LYS A 339 9.82 3.62 -15.49
C LYS A 339 10.62 2.39 -15.90
N GLN A 340 11.94 2.52 -15.99
CA GLN A 340 12.85 1.50 -16.48
C GLN A 340 14.14 1.52 -15.67
N PHE A 341 14.74 0.33 -15.51
CA PHE A 341 15.97 0.12 -14.76
C PHE A 341 17.06 -0.45 -15.66
N SER A 342 18.20 0.22 -15.77
CA SER A 342 19.33 -0.27 -16.55
C SER A 342 20.54 -0.55 -15.66
N TRP A 343 21.17 -1.71 -15.87
CA TRP A 343 22.39 -2.10 -15.18
C TRP A 343 23.56 -2.10 -16.16
N THR A 344 24.67 -1.53 -15.73
CA THR A 344 25.94 -1.67 -16.43
C THR A 344 26.37 -3.14 -16.44
N LYS A 345 27.06 -3.54 -17.50
CA LYS A 345 27.54 -4.91 -17.69
C LYS A 345 28.26 -5.45 -16.44
N GLY A 346 27.83 -6.60 -15.94
CA GLY A 346 28.39 -7.24 -14.73
C GLY A 346 27.88 -6.73 -13.38
N TYR A 347 26.99 -5.74 -13.35
CA TYR A 347 26.39 -5.20 -12.11
C TYR A 347 24.97 -5.72 -11.85
N PHE A 348 24.36 -6.40 -12.83
CA PHE A 348 23.05 -7.03 -12.69
C PHE A 348 23.15 -8.38 -11.96
N PRO A 349 22.22 -8.71 -11.03
CA PRO A 349 21.12 -7.89 -10.49
C PRO A 349 21.45 -7.23 -9.14
N ASP A 350 22.69 -7.38 -8.64
CA ASP A 350 23.03 -7.15 -7.23
C ASP A 350 23.32 -5.68 -6.87
N TYR A 351 23.55 -4.83 -7.86
CA TYR A 351 23.84 -3.41 -7.64
C TYR A 351 22.64 -2.52 -7.97
N PRO A 352 22.61 -1.27 -7.47
CA PRO A 352 21.58 -0.31 -7.86
C PRO A 352 21.61 -0.01 -9.37
N PRO A 353 20.44 0.01 -10.04
CA PRO A 353 20.35 0.39 -11.45
C PRO A 353 20.46 1.91 -11.65
N ASN A 354 20.78 2.30 -12.89
CA ASN A 354 20.39 3.59 -13.41
C ASN A 354 18.87 3.58 -13.66
N VAL A 355 18.20 4.66 -13.28
CA VAL A 355 16.73 4.75 -13.34
C VAL A 355 16.36 5.81 -14.37
N SER A 356 15.51 5.44 -15.33
CA SER A 356 14.78 6.43 -16.13
C SER A 356 13.38 6.58 -15.57
N ASN A 357 12.88 7.82 -15.56
CA ASN A 357 11.63 8.18 -14.93
C ASN A 357 10.54 8.52 -15.96
N GLU A 358 9.29 8.41 -15.54
CA GLU A 358 8.12 8.94 -16.22
C GLU A 358 7.19 9.67 -15.24
N ASP A 359 6.06 10.16 -15.74
CA ASP A 359 5.02 10.80 -14.92
C ASP A 359 4.31 9.80 -13.98
N GLY A 360 4.05 10.23 -12.76
CA GLY A 360 3.38 9.44 -11.72
C GLY A 360 3.40 10.13 -10.36
N ASP A 361 3.43 9.34 -9.29
CA ASP A 361 3.40 9.81 -7.90
C ASP A 361 4.70 9.58 -7.10
N GLY A 362 5.76 9.14 -7.79
CA GLY A 362 7.06 8.76 -7.24
C GLY A 362 7.21 7.26 -7.00
N THR A 363 6.11 6.50 -6.97
CA THR A 363 6.12 5.03 -6.86
C THR A 363 5.27 4.36 -7.93
N VAL A 364 4.05 4.84 -8.15
CA VAL A 364 3.10 4.29 -9.11
C VAL A 364 3.12 5.13 -10.38
N ASN A 365 3.39 4.47 -11.50
CA ASN A 365 3.40 5.08 -12.82
C ASN A 365 1.99 5.59 -13.15
N ARG A 366 1.87 6.81 -13.71
CA ARG A 366 0.57 7.40 -14.07
C ARG A 366 -0.29 6.48 -14.93
N ARG A 367 0.33 5.76 -15.88
CA ARG A 367 -0.33 4.77 -16.75
C ARG A 367 -1.10 3.70 -15.97
N SER A 368 -0.61 3.34 -14.79
CA SER A 368 -1.23 2.38 -13.87
C SER A 368 -2.37 3.05 -13.11
N SER A 369 -2.11 4.22 -12.51
CA SER A 369 -3.11 4.91 -11.69
C SER A 369 -4.31 5.44 -12.50
N GLU A 370 -4.12 5.73 -13.79
CA GLU A 370 -5.17 6.24 -14.69
C GLU A 370 -6.11 5.17 -15.26
N VAL A 371 -5.92 3.88 -14.94
CA VAL A 371 -6.81 2.80 -15.41
C VAL A 371 -8.28 3.09 -15.06
N CYS A 372 -8.55 3.70 -13.90
CA CYS A 372 -9.90 4.06 -13.49
C CYS A 372 -10.63 4.97 -14.50
N ARG A 373 -9.90 5.70 -15.38
CA ARG A 373 -10.49 6.53 -16.45
C ARG A 373 -11.08 5.72 -17.60
N ARG A 374 -10.75 4.43 -17.68
CA ARG A 374 -11.31 3.48 -18.66
C ARG A 374 -12.71 3.03 -18.24
N TRP A 375 -13.07 3.20 -16.98
CA TRP A 375 -14.36 2.83 -16.44
C TRP A 375 -15.35 4.00 -16.53
N ASN A 376 -16.59 3.68 -16.92
CA ASN A 376 -17.70 4.63 -17.08
C ASN A 376 -19.03 3.89 -16.89
N GLU A 377 -20.16 4.59 -16.91
CA GLU A 377 -21.47 3.99 -16.67
C GLU A 377 -21.81 2.82 -17.62
N THR A 378 -21.28 2.83 -18.85
CA THR A 378 -21.52 1.76 -19.84
C THR A 378 -20.85 0.44 -19.45
N ASN A 379 -19.66 0.47 -18.84
CA ASN A 379 -18.93 -0.74 -18.45
C ASN A 379 -18.84 -0.98 -16.93
N ASN A 380 -19.38 -0.06 -16.12
CA ASN A 380 -19.37 -0.10 -14.65
C ASN A 380 -20.78 -0.31 -14.08
N GLN A 381 -21.62 -1.13 -14.74
CA GLN A 381 -22.96 -1.48 -14.25
C GLN A 381 -23.86 -0.25 -14.00
N GLY A 382 -23.77 0.76 -14.86
CA GLY A 382 -24.50 2.02 -14.73
C GLY A 382 -24.00 2.92 -13.59
N LYS A 383 -22.92 2.56 -12.88
CA LYS A 383 -22.41 3.35 -11.76
C LYS A 383 -21.40 4.41 -12.25
N PRO A 384 -21.51 5.66 -11.78
CA PRO A 384 -20.64 6.74 -12.22
C PRO A 384 -19.20 6.56 -11.71
N VAL A 385 -18.26 7.02 -12.52
CA VAL A 385 -16.83 7.07 -12.18
C VAL A 385 -16.35 8.51 -12.31
N SER A 386 -15.82 9.04 -11.23
CA SER A 386 -15.19 10.36 -11.18
C SER A 386 -13.71 10.20 -10.87
N TRP A 387 -12.90 11.14 -11.34
CA TRP A 387 -11.47 11.11 -11.11
C TRP A 387 -10.90 12.51 -10.93
N ILE A 388 -9.87 12.61 -10.10
CA ILE A 388 -9.17 13.85 -9.81
C ILE A 388 -7.67 13.61 -9.90
N ARG A 389 -7.02 14.47 -10.67
CA ARG A 389 -5.56 14.60 -10.70
C ARG A 389 -5.13 15.47 -9.52
N GLU A 390 -4.14 15.04 -8.77
CA GLU A 390 -3.57 15.81 -7.66
C GLU A 390 -2.06 15.61 -7.62
N LEU A 391 -1.31 16.67 -7.30
CA LEU A 391 0.11 16.51 -7.02
C LEU A 391 0.25 15.90 -5.61
N HIS A 392 1.18 14.96 -5.44
CA HIS A 392 1.58 14.44 -4.12
C HIS A 392 0.57 13.50 -3.41
N VAL A 393 -0.21 12.70 -4.15
CA VAL A 393 -1.22 11.79 -3.55
C VAL A 393 -0.62 10.79 -2.56
N VAL A 394 0.53 10.18 -2.90
CA VAL A 394 1.25 9.25 -1.99
C VAL A 394 1.95 10.00 -0.86
N GLN A 395 2.51 11.16 -1.18
CA GLN A 395 3.26 11.99 -0.24
C GLN A 395 2.38 12.62 0.83
N ALA A 396 1.06 12.72 0.66
CA ALA A 396 0.17 13.20 1.71
C ALA A 396 0.21 12.32 2.96
N PHE A 397 0.37 11.01 2.83
CA PHE A 397 0.48 10.12 4.00
C PHE A 397 1.85 10.21 4.69
N VAL A 398 2.79 10.99 4.15
CA VAL A 398 4.16 11.18 4.65
C VAL A 398 4.46 12.65 5.02
N TYR A 399 3.86 13.62 4.32
CA TYR A 399 4.11 15.05 4.44
C TYR A 399 2.83 15.83 4.71
N LYS A 400 2.83 16.56 5.83
CA LYS A 400 1.69 17.34 6.34
C LYS A 400 1.12 18.36 5.33
N SER A 401 1.96 19.01 4.52
CA SER A 401 1.51 20.03 3.55
C SER A 401 0.72 19.47 2.36
N SER A 402 1.02 18.25 1.94
CA SER A 402 0.27 17.53 0.89
C SER A 402 -1.01 16.89 1.45
N PHE A 403 -1.02 16.61 2.75
CA PHE A 403 -2.14 16.02 3.47
C PHE A 403 -3.40 16.89 3.48
N ASP A 404 -3.26 18.21 3.66
CA ASP A 404 -4.39 19.13 3.73
C ASP A 404 -5.22 19.15 2.44
N LYS A 405 -4.58 18.99 1.26
CA LYS A 405 -5.25 18.98 -0.04
C LYS A 405 -6.04 17.69 -0.29
N ILE A 406 -5.47 16.52 0.04
CA ILE A 406 -6.18 15.25 -0.10
C ILE A 406 -7.34 15.20 0.87
N THR A 407 -7.12 15.64 2.10
CA THR A 407 -8.14 15.67 3.13
C THR A 407 -9.31 16.55 2.74
N TYR A 408 -9.05 17.71 2.13
CA TYR A 408 -10.11 18.55 1.55
C TYR A 408 -10.87 17.86 0.40
N LYS A 409 -10.18 17.06 -0.44
CA LYS A 409 -10.83 16.31 -1.53
C LYS A 409 -11.65 15.12 -1.02
N VAL A 410 -11.13 14.38 -0.05
CA VAL A 410 -11.89 13.33 0.64
C VAL A 410 -13.11 13.97 1.30
N TYR A 411 -12.94 15.11 1.97
CA TYR A 411 -14.04 15.90 2.51
C TYR A 411 -15.06 16.27 1.45
N SER A 412 -14.64 16.79 0.29
CA SER A 412 -15.57 17.20 -0.76
C SER A 412 -16.37 16.03 -1.32
N PHE A 413 -15.75 14.85 -1.48
CA PHE A 413 -16.48 13.65 -1.87
C PHE A 413 -17.48 13.21 -0.80
N LEU A 414 -17.08 13.23 0.46
CA LEU A 414 -17.98 12.92 1.57
C LEU A 414 -19.13 13.93 1.65
N ASP A 415 -18.86 15.23 1.46
CA ASP A 415 -19.85 16.32 1.50
C ASP A 415 -20.81 16.28 0.30
N GLU A 416 -20.33 16.00 -0.91
CA GLU A 416 -21.16 15.79 -2.11
C GLU A 416 -22.20 14.68 -1.89
N LEU A 417 -21.82 13.60 -1.21
CA LEU A 417 -22.73 12.50 -0.84
C LEU A 417 -23.77 12.92 0.21
N THR A 418 -23.56 14.02 0.93
CA THR A 418 -24.55 14.53 1.89
C THR A 418 -25.62 15.41 1.26
N ARG A 419 -25.32 16.05 0.12
CA ARG A 419 -26.22 17.01 -0.57
C ARG A 419 -27.13 16.36 -1.61
N GLY A 420 -26.88 15.10 -1.94
CA GLY A 420 -27.73 14.26 -2.80
C GLY A 420 -28.92 13.66 -2.07
#